data_AF-A0A3M6ULS2-F1
#
_entry.id   AF-A0A3M6ULS2-F1
#
_cell.length_a   1.000
_cell.length_b   1.000
_cell.length_c   1.000
_cell.angle_alpha   90.00
_cell.angle_beta   90.00
_cell.angle_gamma   90.00
#
_symmetry.space_group_name_H-M   'P 1'
#
loop_
_entity.id
_entity.type
_entity.pdbx_description
1 polymer ?
#
loop_
_entity_poly.entity_id
_entity_poly.type
_entity_poly.pdbx_seq_one_letter_code
_entity_poly.pdbx_strand_id
1 'polypeptide(L)'
;MKFLISLTVLWTLLMWKTAHACCNCNQKIFPRSCNSLLPKTPSGVYKIQPLPKQDPILVYCEMSTGVIGEHNRHFNFLPRSITRRPDAQQIINALFTDKKNVLIKLQKKVDRSEAYTLIEPHPDFAHVQFRLLVNSHSGFTSPQNSFMRDYLFFGVLPASIARQRNLQGFKSNGHRVQFRNCDANPNSLFAFMPNHDLQTPSSYHPNLVYERTGFAVDWRKTAKEITSPDRMMPNNYFFLTELHFGGCGCYTSSDRWSKFGFHASAIGIR
;
A
#
# COMPACT_ATOMS: atom_id res chain seq x y z
N MET A 1 64.61 47.29 52.49
CA MET A 1 63.56 48.14 51.88
C MET A 1 62.24 47.86 52.58
N LYS A 2 61.52 48.94 52.92
CA LYS A 2 60.24 48.98 53.65
C LYS A 2 59.08 48.52 52.76
N PHE A 3 58.07 47.84 53.31
CA PHE A 3 56.70 48.33 53.55
C PHE A 3 55.71 47.18 53.85
N LEU A 4 55.04 47.26 55.00
CA LEU A 4 53.74 46.65 55.27
C LEU A 4 52.66 47.39 54.47
N ILE A 5 51.68 46.69 53.87
CA ILE A 5 50.27 47.14 53.80
C ILE A 5 49.33 45.92 53.84
N SER A 6 48.40 45.96 54.79
CA SER A 6 47.19 45.14 54.92
C SER A 6 46.08 45.70 54.03
N LEU A 7 45.24 44.86 53.40
CA LEU A 7 43.81 45.19 53.18
C LEU A 7 42.99 43.97 52.70
N THR A 8 41.98 43.65 53.51
CA THR A 8 40.77 42.86 53.23
C THR A 8 40.01 43.32 51.99
N VAL A 9 39.50 42.39 51.17
CA VAL A 9 38.20 42.53 50.48
C VAL A 9 37.48 41.18 50.40
N LEU A 10 36.29 41.17 50.97
CA LEU A 10 35.27 40.14 51.02
C LEU A 10 34.28 40.40 49.87
N TRP A 11 34.13 39.51 48.88
CA TRP A 11 32.93 39.52 48.02
C TRP A 11 32.46 38.09 47.70
N THR A 12 31.20 37.88 48.08
CA THR A 12 30.27 36.78 47.87
C THR A 12 29.94 36.48 46.40
N LEU A 13 29.30 35.31 46.21
CA LEU A 13 28.49 34.87 45.06
C LEU A 13 29.23 34.21 43.88
N LEU A 14 29.10 32.90 43.74
CA LEU A 14 27.97 32.33 42.98
C LEU A 14 27.94 30.81 43.18
N MET A 15 26.79 30.32 43.64
CA MET A 15 26.45 28.90 43.60
C MET A 15 26.53 28.39 42.16
N TRP A 16 27.48 27.51 41.87
CA TRP A 16 27.34 26.58 40.77
C TRP A 16 26.28 25.55 41.17
N LYS A 17 25.02 25.89 40.89
CA LYS A 17 24.00 24.88 40.65
C LYS A 17 24.50 24.03 39.49
N THR A 18 24.79 22.77 39.79
CA THR A 18 24.90 21.71 38.80
C THR A 18 23.61 21.68 37.99
N ALA A 19 23.64 22.35 36.84
CA ALA A 19 22.67 22.14 35.78
C ALA A 19 22.82 20.67 35.38
N HIS A 20 21.95 19.83 35.93
CA HIS A 20 21.68 18.52 35.38
C HIS A 20 21.29 18.77 33.93
N ALA A 21 22.21 18.43 33.03
CA ALA A 21 21.94 18.38 31.61
C ALA A 21 20.66 17.59 31.43
N CYS A 22 19.62 18.27 30.98
CA CYS A 22 18.36 17.66 30.61
C CYS A 22 18.65 16.79 29.38
N CYS A 23 19.09 15.55 29.61
CA CYS A 23 19.12 14.51 28.59
C CYS A 23 17.69 14.02 28.34
N ASN A 24 16.85 14.89 27.80
CA ASN A 24 15.61 14.48 27.17
C ASN A 24 15.22 15.48 26.08
N CYS A 25 16.07 15.58 25.05
CA CYS A 25 15.62 16.04 23.75
C CYS A 25 14.58 15.03 23.26
N ASN A 26 13.29 15.35 23.46
CA ASN A 26 12.11 14.61 23.02
C ASN A 26 12.36 13.89 21.69
N GLN A 27 12.72 12.60 21.74
CA GLN A 27 12.66 11.77 20.54
C GLN A 27 11.19 11.69 20.16
N LYS A 28 10.83 12.32 19.05
CA LYS A 28 9.45 12.27 18.53
C LYS A 28 9.17 10.81 18.16
N ILE A 29 8.43 10.12 19.03
CA ILE A 29 8.01 8.73 18.79
C ILE A 29 6.91 8.75 17.74
N PHE A 30 7.16 8.14 16.60
CA PHE A 30 6.14 7.97 15.56
C PHE A 30 5.43 6.63 15.74
N PRO A 31 4.11 6.55 15.45
CA PRO A 31 3.38 5.29 15.43
C PRO A 31 3.99 4.33 14.40
N ARG A 32 3.97 3.01 14.68
CA ARG A 32 4.56 2.00 13.78
C ARG A 32 3.74 1.75 12.52
N SER A 33 2.43 1.87 12.64
CA SER A 33 1.49 1.69 11.54
C SER A 33 0.22 2.49 11.81
N CYS A 34 -0.71 2.51 10.86
CA CYS A 34 -2.04 3.06 11.06
C CYS A 34 -2.79 2.41 12.22
N ASN A 35 -2.51 1.13 12.53
CA ASN A 35 -3.11 0.43 13.67
C ASN A 35 -2.58 0.90 15.03
N SER A 36 -1.48 1.66 15.06
CA SER A 36 -0.89 2.22 16.29
C SER A 36 -1.32 3.67 16.55
N LEU A 37 -2.21 4.23 15.72
CA LEU A 37 -2.76 5.57 15.93
C LEU A 37 -3.82 5.58 17.04
N LEU A 38 -4.08 6.76 17.60
CA LEU A 38 -5.04 6.91 18.69
C LEU A 38 -6.46 6.49 18.25
N PRO A 39 -7.28 5.94 19.16
CA PRO A 39 -8.69 5.68 18.87
C PRO A 39 -9.41 6.92 18.33
N LYS A 40 -10.34 6.72 17.38
CA LYS A 40 -11.12 7.79 16.71
C LYS A 40 -10.32 8.73 15.80
N THR A 41 -9.05 8.45 15.54
CA THR A 41 -8.28 9.15 14.50
C THR A 41 -9.02 9.00 13.14
N PRO A 42 -9.28 10.10 12.40
CA PRO A 42 -9.94 10.00 11.11
C PRO A 42 -9.02 9.39 10.04
N SER A 43 -9.58 8.97 8.90
CA SER A 43 -8.78 8.60 7.74
C SER A 43 -8.02 9.83 7.22
N GLY A 44 -6.78 9.65 6.78
CA GLY A 44 -5.94 10.78 6.35
C GLY A 44 -4.47 10.41 6.17
N VAL A 45 -3.62 11.38 5.86
CA VAL A 45 -2.18 11.16 5.69
C VAL A 45 -1.46 11.35 7.02
N TYR A 46 -0.67 10.34 7.43
CA TYR A 46 0.06 10.33 8.68
C TYR A 46 1.52 9.94 8.48
N LYS A 47 2.39 10.46 9.35
CA LYS A 47 3.77 9.97 9.49
C LYS A 47 3.77 8.75 10.40
N ILE A 48 4.28 7.63 9.89
CA ILE A 48 4.51 6.41 10.65
C ILE A 48 5.98 6.00 10.54
N GLN A 49 6.47 5.21 11.49
CA GLN A 49 7.85 4.70 11.49
C GLN A 49 7.83 3.17 11.63
N PRO A 50 7.62 2.42 10.54
CA PRO A 50 7.44 0.97 10.59
C PRO A 50 8.66 0.24 11.14
N LEU A 51 9.85 0.73 10.80
CA LEU A 51 11.13 0.15 11.19
C LEU A 51 11.82 1.03 12.25
N PRO A 52 12.32 0.46 13.36
CA PRO A 52 13.09 1.22 14.35
C PRO A 52 14.31 1.90 13.70
N LYS A 53 14.60 3.14 14.10
CA LYS A 53 15.79 3.90 13.68
C LYS A 53 15.85 4.26 12.18
N GLN A 54 14.80 4.00 11.41
CA GLN A 54 14.66 4.51 10.04
C GLN A 54 13.78 5.76 10.01
N ASP A 55 13.92 6.57 8.96
CA ASP A 55 13.08 7.76 8.80
C ASP A 55 11.59 7.40 8.69
N PRO A 56 10.71 8.17 9.33
CA PRO A 56 9.27 7.98 9.19
C PRO A 56 8.84 8.22 7.73
N ILE A 57 7.84 7.47 7.29
CA ILE A 57 7.22 7.60 5.98
C ILE A 57 5.82 8.19 6.10
N LEU A 58 5.37 8.84 5.03
CA LEU A 58 3.97 9.23 4.89
C LEU A 58 3.18 8.07 4.30
N VAL A 59 2.07 7.73 4.95
CA VAL A 59 1.06 6.80 4.43
C VAL A 59 -0.30 7.44 4.54
N TYR A 60 -1.25 7.03 3.70
CA TYR A 60 -2.66 7.31 3.95
C TYR A 60 -3.21 6.19 4.83
N CYS A 61 -3.70 6.53 6.01
CA CYS A 61 -4.37 5.61 6.91
C CYS A 61 -5.87 5.58 6.62
N GLU A 62 -6.38 4.44 6.22
CA GLU A 62 -7.81 4.20 6.12
C GLU A 62 -8.33 3.57 7.42
N MET A 63 -9.14 4.32 8.15
CA MET A 63 -9.60 3.98 9.49
C MET A 63 -11.00 3.36 9.53
N SER A 64 -11.78 3.56 8.46
CA SER A 64 -13.22 3.31 8.45
C SER A 64 -13.68 2.25 7.44
N THR A 65 -12.91 2.07 6.37
CA THR A 65 -13.30 1.24 5.23
C THR A 65 -12.64 -0.14 5.28
N GLY A 66 -13.37 -1.19 4.91
CA GLY A 66 -12.82 -2.55 4.84
C GLY A 66 -12.42 -3.13 6.20
N VAL A 67 -12.91 -2.54 7.30
CA VAL A 67 -12.66 -3.01 8.67
C VAL A 67 -13.28 -4.39 8.86
N ILE A 68 -12.49 -5.34 9.35
CA ILE A 68 -12.92 -6.70 9.70
C ILE A 68 -12.48 -6.94 11.14
N GLY A 69 -13.44 -7.13 12.06
CA GLY A 69 -13.14 -7.34 13.48
C GLY A 69 -12.43 -6.15 14.15
N GLU A 70 -11.81 -6.43 15.30
CA GLU A 70 -11.24 -5.39 16.18
C GLU A 70 -9.72 -5.21 16.04
N HIS A 71 -8.98 -6.24 15.62
CA HIS A 71 -7.52 -6.21 15.47
C HIS A 71 -7.08 -5.91 14.05
N ASN A 72 -5.97 -5.17 13.89
CA ASN A 72 -5.44 -4.73 12.59
C ASN A 72 -6.53 -4.10 11.70
N ARG A 73 -7.43 -3.33 12.29
CA ARG A 73 -8.60 -2.77 11.61
C ARG A 73 -8.26 -1.74 10.52
N HIS A 74 -7.06 -1.16 10.53
CA HIS A 74 -6.70 -0.02 9.70
C HIS A 74 -5.69 -0.39 8.61
N PHE A 75 -5.88 0.16 7.41
CA PHE A 75 -5.00 -0.07 6.26
C PHE A 75 -4.02 1.08 6.07
N ASN A 76 -2.78 0.74 5.76
CA ASN A 76 -1.70 1.63 5.35
C ASN A 76 -1.66 1.65 3.82
N PHE A 77 -2.16 2.72 3.21
CA PHE A 77 -2.02 2.93 1.77
C PHE A 77 -0.64 3.49 1.46
N LEU A 78 0.05 2.81 0.54
CA LEU A 78 1.42 3.10 0.20
C LEU A 78 1.50 4.20 -0.88
N PRO A 79 2.32 5.26 -0.70
CA PRO A 79 2.48 6.29 -1.71
C PRO A 79 3.31 5.78 -2.89
N ARG A 80 3.14 6.37 -4.07
CA ARG A 80 3.96 6.08 -5.26
C ARG A 80 5.46 6.10 -4.99
N SER A 81 5.94 7.03 -4.17
CA SER A 81 7.37 7.21 -3.86
C SER A 81 8.00 6.04 -3.10
N ILE A 82 7.20 5.12 -2.52
CA ILE A 82 7.72 3.96 -1.80
C ILE A 82 8.57 3.06 -2.70
N THR A 83 8.26 2.98 -4.01
CA THR A 83 8.94 2.08 -4.95
C THR A 83 10.39 2.48 -5.22
N ARG A 84 10.77 3.72 -4.92
CA ARG A 84 12.13 4.24 -5.11
C ARG A 84 12.98 4.16 -3.85
N ARG A 85 12.43 3.69 -2.73
CA ARG A 85 13.19 3.58 -1.48
C ARG A 85 14.03 2.30 -1.45
N PRO A 86 15.29 2.37 -0.99
CA PRO A 86 16.13 1.17 -0.87
C PRO A 86 15.64 0.19 0.21
N ASP A 87 14.94 0.69 1.23
CA ASP A 87 14.37 -0.09 2.34
C ASP A 87 12.89 -0.49 2.12
N ALA A 88 12.34 -0.23 0.94
CA ALA A 88 10.91 -0.37 0.66
C ALA A 88 10.36 -1.76 0.98
N GLN A 89 11.07 -2.83 0.60
CA GLN A 89 10.63 -4.19 0.88
C GLN A 89 10.59 -4.50 2.37
N GLN A 90 11.55 -3.97 3.15
CA GLN A 90 11.57 -4.14 4.60
C GLN A 90 10.39 -3.42 5.26
N ILE A 91 10.08 -2.21 4.78
CA ILE A 91 8.90 -1.45 5.20
C ILE A 91 7.62 -2.23 4.92
N ILE A 92 7.46 -2.76 3.70
CA ILE A 92 6.29 -3.58 3.34
C ILE A 92 6.20 -4.82 4.23
N ASN A 93 7.30 -5.51 4.49
CA ASN A 93 7.31 -6.68 5.36
C ASN A 93 6.89 -6.34 6.80
N ALA A 94 7.25 -5.16 7.31
CA ALA A 94 6.84 -4.68 8.63
C ALA A 94 5.37 -4.27 8.68
N LEU A 95 4.80 -3.79 7.57
CA LEU A 95 3.42 -3.31 7.48
C LEU A 95 2.41 -4.37 7.02
N PHE A 96 2.84 -5.43 6.34
CA PHE A 96 1.93 -6.43 5.76
C PHE A 96 1.88 -7.69 6.64
N THR A 97 1.30 -7.54 7.82
CA THR A 97 1.19 -8.62 8.81
C THR A 97 -0.01 -9.53 8.54
N ASP A 98 -1.12 -8.98 8.06
CA ASP A 98 -2.32 -9.70 7.64
C ASP A 98 -2.30 -9.91 6.12
N LYS A 99 -1.56 -10.95 5.71
CA LYS A 99 -1.36 -11.33 4.30
C LYS A 99 -2.59 -11.96 3.64
N LYS A 100 -3.77 -11.84 4.24
CA LYS A 100 -5.04 -12.34 3.69
C LYS A 100 -6.04 -11.22 3.43
N ASN A 101 -5.72 -9.98 3.77
CA ASN A 101 -6.61 -8.85 3.57
C ASN A 101 -5.86 -7.70 2.92
N VAL A 102 -6.28 -7.32 1.73
CA VAL A 102 -5.74 -6.17 1.00
C VAL A 102 -6.89 -5.29 0.57
N LEU A 103 -6.81 -4.01 0.90
CA LEU A 103 -7.82 -3.04 0.49
C LEU A 103 -7.32 -2.32 -0.75
N ILE A 104 -8.03 -2.44 -1.87
CA ILE A 104 -7.75 -1.67 -3.08
C ILE A 104 -8.77 -0.55 -3.20
N LYS A 105 -8.30 0.69 -3.29
CA LYS A 105 -9.14 1.84 -3.69
C LYS A 105 -9.06 2.03 -5.20
N LEU A 106 -10.19 2.30 -5.83
CA LEU A 106 -10.35 2.59 -7.26
C LEU A 106 -10.80 4.04 -7.42
N GLN A 107 -10.26 4.76 -8.41
CA GLN A 107 -10.59 6.16 -8.62
C GLN A 107 -11.17 6.40 -10.01
N LYS A 108 -12.31 7.09 -10.08
CA LYS A 108 -12.92 7.50 -11.35
C LYS A 108 -12.13 8.65 -12.00
N LYS A 109 -12.12 8.68 -13.33
CA LYS A 109 -11.35 9.65 -14.11
C LYS A 109 -11.93 11.07 -14.04
N VAL A 110 -13.26 11.16 -14.12
CA VAL A 110 -13.98 12.44 -14.34
C VAL A 110 -14.14 13.23 -13.05
N ASP A 111 -14.79 12.65 -12.05
CA ASP A 111 -15.15 13.32 -10.79
C ASP A 111 -14.19 12.99 -9.64
N ARG A 112 -13.18 12.15 -9.89
CA ARG A 112 -12.23 11.63 -8.89
C ARG A 112 -12.86 10.83 -7.77
N SER A 113 -14.15 10.50 -7.84
CA SER A 113 -14.84 9.70 -6.83
C SER A 113 -14.16 8.35 -6.64
N GLU A 114 -14.17 7.87 -5.41
CA GLU A 114 -13.46 6.66 -5.01
C GLU A 114 -14.45 5.54 -4.69
N ALA A 115 -14.02 4.31 -5.00
CA ALA A 115 -14.66 3.10 -4.52
C ALA A 115 -13.59 2.17 -3.95
N TYR A 116 -13.98 1.15 -3.21
CA TYR A 116 -13.04 0.17 -2.67
C TYR A 116 -13.46 -1.26 -2.89
N THR A 117 -12.47 -2.14 -2.95
CA THR A 117 -12.61 -3.59 -2.89
C THR A 117 -11.68 -4.14 -1.83
N LEU A 118 -12.24 -4.85 -0.86
CA LEU A 118 -11.48 -5.67 0.08
C LEU A 118 -11.25 -7.04 -0.54
N ILE A 119 -9.99 -7.35 -0.83
CA ILE A 119 -9.58 -8.63 -1.42
C ILE A 119 -9.18 -9.60 -0.31
N GLU A 120 -9.76 -10.79 -0.36
CA GLU A 120 -9.47 -11.93 0.51
C GLU A 120 -9.19 -13.20 -0.33
N PRO A 121 -8.46 -14.20 0.19
CA PRO A 121 -8.25 -15.46 -0.52
C PRO A 121 -9.55 -16.09 -0.98
N HIS A 122 -9.50 -16.70 -2.17
CA HIS A 122 -10.56 -17.59 -2.62
C HIS A 122 -10.72 -18.76 -1.63
N PRO A 123 -11.94 -19.27 -1.37
CA PRO A 123 -12.15 -20.35 -0.40
C PRO A 123 -11.28 -21.59 -0.64
N ASP A 124 -11.17 -22.02 -1.90
CA ASP A 124 -10.36 -23.19 -2.29
C ASP A 124 -8.84 -22.97 -2.07
N PHE A 125 -8.42 -21.71 -1.88
CA PHE A 125 -7.04 -21.30 -1.62
C PHE A 125 -6.90 -20.55 -0.29
N ALA A 126 -7.77 -20.78 0.69
CA ALA A 126 -7.77 -20.06 1.97
C ALA A 126 -6.48 -20.23 2.81
N HIS A 127 -5.69 -21.27 2.50
CA HIS A 127 -4.38 -21.52 3.10
C HIS A 127 -3.26 -20.68 2.48
N VAL A 128 -3.46 -20.14 1.27
CA VAL A 128 -2.49 -19.32 0.55
C VAL A 128 -2.50 -17.89 1.13
N GLN A 129 -1.30 -17.34 1.34
CA GLN A 129 -1.11 -15.95 1.71
C GLN A 129 -0.74 -15.13 0.49
N PHE A 130 -1.25 -13.91 0.41
CA PHE A 130 -0.84 -12.95 -0.60
C PHE A 130 0.60 -12.51 -0.42
N ARG A 131 1.19 -12.01 -1.51
CA ARG A 131 2.55 -11.45 -1.52
C ARG A 131 2.50 -10.03 -2.05
N LEU A 132 3.19 -9.13 -1.37
CA LEU A 132 3.46 -7.78 -1.85
C LEU A 132 4.97 -7.59 -1.97
N LEU A 133 5.44 -7.30 -3.18
CA LEU A 133 6.85 -7.13 -3.51
C LEU A 133 7.09 -5.74 -4.11
N VAL A 134 8.29 -5.19 -3.92
CA VAL A 134 8.70 -3.92 -4.54
C VAL A 134 9.67 -4.21 -5.67
N ASN A 135 9.37 -3.73 -6.88
CA ASN A 135 10.19 -3.84 -8.09
C ASN A 135 10.67 -5.28 -8.36
N SER A 136 9.87 -6.27 -7.97
CA SER A 136 10.19 -7.69 -8.09
C SER A 136 8.91 -8.49 -8.30
N HIS A 137 9.03 -9.60 -9.00
CA HIS A 137 7.97 -10.57 -9.25
C HIS A 137 8.43 -12.00 -8.87
N SER A 138 9.37 -12.12 -7.92
CA SER A 138 9.93 -13.42 -7.53
C SER A 138 8.85 -14.40 -7.06
N GLY A 139 8.79 -15.58 -7.70
CA GLY A 139 7.75 -16.60 -7.47
C GLY A 139 6.47 -16.43 -8.32
N PHE A 140 6.43 -15.43 -9.20
CA PHE A 140 5.30 -15.09 -10.06
C PHE A 140 5.76 -14.75 -11.49
N THR A 141 4.81 -14.55 -12.40
CA THR A 141 5.09 -14.04 -13.75
C THR A 141 5.40 -12.55 -13.71
N SER A 142 6.30 -12.08 -14.58
CA SER A 142 6.54 -10.65 -14.78
C SER A 142 5.26 -9.94 -15.28
N PRO A 143 4.94 -8.74 -14.78
CA PRO A 143 3.98 -7.86 -15.42
C PRO A 143 4.41 -7.51 -16.85
N GLN A 144 3.46 -7.21 -17.72
CA GLN A 144 3.72 -6.75 -19.10
C GLN A 144 4.31 -5.34 -19.13
N ASN A 145 3.97 -4.50 -18.15
CA ASN A 145 4.49 -3.15 -18.02
C ASN A 145 5.80 -3.09 -17.20
N SER A 146 6.51 -4.20 -16.99
CA SER A 146 7.73 -4.24 -16.16
C SER A 146 8.87 -3.34 -16.68
N PHE A 147 8.82 -2.94 -17.95
CA PHE A 147 9.72 -1.93 -18.53
C PHE A 147 9.64 -0.56 -17.82
N MET A 148 8.55 -0.27 -17.10
CA MET A 148 8.41 0.93 -16.25
C MET A 148 9.27 0.88 -14.98
N ARG A 149 9.88 -0.28 -14.67
CA ARG A 149 10.82 -0.57 -13.57
C ARG A 149 10.27 -0.45 -12.15
N ASP A 150 9.71 0.71 -11.80
CA ASP A 150 9.17 1.00 -10.48
C ASP A 150 7.72 0.46 -10.38
N TYR A 151 7.46 -0.47 -9.46
CA TYR A 151 6.10 -0.98 -9.20
C TYR A 151 5.98 -1.69 -7.84
N LEU A 152 4.75 -1.71 -7.32
CA LEU A 152 4.35 -2.66 -6.29
C LEU A 152 3.67 -3.86 -6.96
N PHE A 153 4.17 -5.06 -6.67
CA PHE A 153 3.63 -6.31 -7.21
C PHE A 153 2.79 -7.01 -6.15
N PHE A 154 1.51 -7.19 -6.41
CA PHE A 154 0.59 -7.91 -5.55
C PHE A 154 0.25 -9.26 -6.19
N GLY A 155 0.85 -10.32 -5.65
CA GLY A 155 0.61 -11.70 -6.08
C GLY A 155 -0.51 -12.35 -5.29
N VAL A 156 -1.54 -12.84 -6.01
CA VAL A 156 -2.72 -13.51 -5.43
C VAL A 156 -2.44 -15.00 -5.24
N LEU A 157 -1.98 -15.69 -6.29
CA LEU A 157 -1.53 -17.09 -6.23
C LEU A 157 -0.09 -17.21 -6.77
N PRO A 158 0.83 -17.89 -6.07
CA PRO A 158 2.16 -18.15 -6.60
C PRO A 158 2.09 -19.01 -7.85
N ALA A 159 3.09 -18.89 -8.73
CA ALA A 159 3.10 -19.59 -10.02
C ALA A 159 2.95 -21.11 -9.90
N SER A 160 3.44 -21.72 -8.81
CA SER A 160 3.31 -23.15 -8.53
C SER A 160 1.85 -23.62 -8.35
N ILE A 161 0.98 -22.74 -7.86
CA ILE A 161 -0.46 -23.02 -7.68
C ILE A 161 -1.24 -22.53 -8.91
N ALA A 162 -0.90 -21.33 -9.41
CA ALA A 162 -1.63 -20.70 -10.50
C ALA A 162 -1.62 -21.51 -11.80
N ARG A 163 -0.65 -22.41 -12.04
CA ARG A 163 -0.62 -23.29 -13.24
C ARG A 163 -1.72 -24.37 -13.26
N GLN A 164 -2.42 -24.60 -12.16
CA GLN A 164 -3.46 -25.63 -12.11
C GLN A 164 -4.64 -25.26 -13.01
N ARG A 165 -5.15 -26.20 -13.81
CA ARG A 165 -6.28 -25.98 -14.73
C ARG A 165 -7.65 -26.04 -14.03
N ASN A 166 -7.83 -25.21 -13.02
CA ASN A 166 -9.02 -25.18 -12.15
C ASN A 166 -9.66 -23.79 -12.10
N LEU A 167 -10.68 -23.63 -11.25
CA LEU A 167 -11.25 -22.32 -10.93
C LEU A 167 -10.31 -21.59 -9.97
N GLN A 168 -10.00 -20.34 -10.31
CA GLN A 168 -9.09 -19.47 -9.56
C GLN A 168 -9.69 -18.07 -9.42
N GLY A 169 -9.15 -17.29 -8.51
CA GLY A 169 -9.60 -15.92 -8.27
C GLY A 169 -9.42 -15.52 -6.82
N PHE A 170 -10.33 -14.71 -6.32
CA PHE A 170 -10.32 -14.19 -4.96
C PHE A 170 -11.73 -13.79 -4.52
N LYS A 171 -11.91 -13.54 -3.23
CA LYS A 171 -13.09 -12.84 -2.72
C LYS A 171 -12.85 -11.34 -2.81
N SER A 172 -13.87 -10.59 -3.22
CA SER A 172 -13.87 -9.14 -3.27
C SER A 172 -15.13 -8.61 -2.61
N ASN A 173 -14.97 -7.87 -1.51
CA ASN A 173 -16.08 -7.39 -0.68
C ASN A 173 -17.07 -8.51 -0.30
N GLY A 174 -16.57 -9.72 -0.02
CA GLY A 174 -17.35 -10.91 0.31
C GLY A 174 -17.88 -11.70 -0.90
N HIS A 175 -17.79 -11.17 -2.13
CA HIS A 175 -18.23 -11.86 -3.34
C HIS A 175 -17.10 -12.69 -3.94
N ARG A 176 -17.38 -13.92 -4.35
CA ARG A 176 -16.42 -14.75 -5.08
C ARG A 176 -16.30 -14.24 -6.52
N VAL A 177 -15.12 -13.74 -6.88
CA VAL A 177 -14.77 -13.36 -8.26
C VAL A 177 -13.80 -14.41 -8.77
N GLN A 178 -14.16 -15.11 -9.86
CA GLN A 178 -13.42 -16.28 -10.30
C GLN A 178 -13.40 -16.43 -11.82
N PHE A 179 -12.39 -17.14 -12.30
CA PHE A 179 -12.21 -17.52 -13.69
C PHE A 179 -11.67 -18.95 -13.75
N ARG A 180 -11.77 -19.59 -14.92
CA ARG A 180 -11.13 -20.89 -15.16
C ARG A 180 -9.75 -20.64 -15.76
N ASN A 181 -8.69 -21.16 -15.13
CA ASN A 181 -7.42 -21.25 -15.82
C ASN A 181 -7.49 -22.41 -16.84
N CYS A 182 -7.73 -22.08 -18.11
CA CYS A 182 -8.00 -23.05 -19.16
C CYS A 182 -6.73 -23.50 -19.92
N ASP A 183 -5.60 -22.81 -19.77
CA ASP A 183 -4.36 -23.08 -20.52
C ASP A 183 -3.15 -23.44 -19.63
N ALA A 184 -3.29 -23.37 -18.30
CA ALA A 184 -2.23 -23.53 -17.29
C ALA A 184 -1.24 -22.35 -17.18
N ASN A 185 -1.59 -21.17 -17.70
CA ASN A 185 -0.75 -19.99 -17.58
C ASN A 185 -0.68 -19.51 -16.09
N PRO A 186 0.52 -19.34 -15.49
CA PRO A 186 0.70 -19.03 -14.07
C PRO A 186 0.27 -17.62 -13.60
N ASN A 187 -0.36 -16.80 -14.45
CA ASN A 187 -0.67 -15.41 -14.10
C ASN A 187 -1.75 -15.32 -13.02
N SER A 188 -1.44 -14.62 -11.93
CA SER A 188 -2.36 -14.34 -10.83
C SER A 188 -1.89 -13.13 -10.01
N LEU A 189 -1.95 -11.95 -10.63
CA LEU A 189 -1.31 -10.75 -10.09
C LEU A 189 -2.04 -9.44 -10.40
N PHE A 190 -1.74 -8.45 -9.57
CA PHE A 190 -1.86 -7.02 -9.86
C PHE A 190 -0.47 -6.39 -9.83
N ALA A 191 -0.22 -5.40 -10.70
CA ALA A 191 0.97 -4.56 -10.61
C ALA A 191 0.56 -3.08 -10.58
N PHE A 192 1.00 -2.36 -9.55
CA PHE A 192 0.71 -0.95 -9.32
C PHE A 192 1.93 -0.13 -9.68
N MET A 193 1.85 0.57 -10.79
CA MET A 193 2.96 1.31 -11.40
C MET A 193 2.78 2.82 -11.17
N PRO A 194 3.71 3.48 -10.47
CA PRO A 194 3.70 4.94 -10.36
C PRO A 194 3.77 5.64 -11.71
N ASN A 195 4.44 4.97 -12.67
CA ASN A 195 4.77 5.48 -14.00
C ASN A 195 5.37 6.89 -13.95
N HIS A 196 6.45 7.04 -13.17
CA HIS A 196 7.09 8.32 -12.90
C HIS A 196 7.56 9.05 -14.16
N ASP A 197 7.95 8.29 -15.19
CA ASP A 197 8.47 8.82 -16.45
C ASP A 197 7.39 8.94 -17.53
N LEU A 198 6.11 8.79 -17.16
CA LEU A 198 4.93 8.92 -18.04
C LEU A 198 5.00 8.05 -19.31
N GLN A 199 5.57 6.85 -19.18
CA GLN A 199 5.71 5.91 -20.27
C GLN A 199 4.35 5.39 -20.72
N THR A 200 4.21 5.12 -22.02
CA THR A 200 2.98 4.55 -22.58
C THR A 200 2.80 3.11 -22.08
N PRO A 201 1.61 2.74 -21.56
CA PRO A 201 1.34 1.35 -21.19
C PRO A 201 1.45 0.38 -22.37
N SER A 202 1.78 -0.87 -22.08
CA SER A 202 1.92 -1.96 -23.04
C SER A 202 0.65 -2.13 -23.87
N SER A 203 0.82 -2.23 -25.18
CA SER A 203 -0.23 -2.56 -26.15
C SER A 203 -0.57 -4.06 -26.18
N TYR A 204 0.04 -4.88 -25.30
CA TYR A 204 -0.23 -6.31 -25.21
C TYR A 204 -1.74 -6.58 -25.09
N HIS A 205 -2.20 -7.58 -25.84
CA HIS A 205 -3.60 -8.01 -25.86
C HIS A 205 -4.57 -6.82 -26.06
N PRO A 206 -4.58 -6.19 -27.26
CA PRO A 206 -5.32 -4.94 -27.52
C PRO A 206 -6.85 -5.12 -27.50
N ASN A 207 -7.34 -6.37 -27.44
CA ASN A 207 -8.75 -6.67 -27.35
C ASN A 207 -9.36 -6.12 -26.04
N LEU A 208 -10.33 -5.22 -26.18
CA LEU A 208 -11.03 -4.56 -25.07
C LEU A 208 -12.16 -5.40 -24.44
N VAL A 209 -12.26 -6.70 -24.76
CA VAL A 209 -13.25 -7.61 -24.13
C VAL A 209 -13.17 -7.54 -22.60
N TYR A 210 -11.96 -7.56 -22.03
CA TYR A 210 -11.74 -7.50 -20.57
C TYR A 210 -12.09 -6.15 -19.92
N GLU A 211 -12.36 -5.12 -20.73
CA GLU A 211 -12.86 -3.83 -20.25
C GLU A 211 -14.36 -3.77 -20.15
N ARG A 212 -15.05 -4.68 -20.84
CA ARG A 212 -16.51 -4.71 -20.93
C ARG A 212 -17.12 -5.89 -20.18
N THR A 213 -16.43 -7.03 -20.11
CA THR A 213 -16.91 -8.26 -19.49
C THR A 213 -15.79 -9.07 -18.84
N GLY A 214 -16.15 -10.13 -18.12
CA GLY A 214 -15.23 -11.11 -17.56
C GLY A 214 -14.60 -10.69 -16.24
N PHE A 215 -13.58 -11.44 -15.84
CA PHE A 215 -13.01 -11.44 -14.49
C PHE A 215 -12.68 -10.04 -13.93
N ALA A 216 -11.98 -9.21 -14.70
CA ALA A 216 -11.62 -7.86 -14.25
C ALA A 216 -12.82 -6.92 -14.09
N VAL A 217 -13.87 -7.08 -14.90
CA VAL A 217 -15.12 -6.33 -14.77
C VAL A 217 -15.93 -6.84 -13.58
N ASP A 218 -15.99 -8.16 -13.39
CA ASP A 218 -16.69 -8.77 -12.27
C ASP A 218 -16.06 -8.34 -10.94
N TRP A 219 -14.73 -8.25 -10.86
CA TRP A 219 -14.04 -7.65 -9.72
C TRP A 219 -14.45 -6.19 -9.50
N ARG A 220 -14.32 -5.32 -10.50
CA ARG A 220 -14.66 -3.90 -10.36
C ARG A 220 -16.13 -3.66 -10.03
N LYS A 221 -17.03 -4.54 -10.46
CA LYS A 221 -18.47 -4.50 -10.14
C LYS A 221 -18.74 -4.69 -8.65
N THR A 222 -17.87 -5.39 -7.92
CA THR A 222 -18.02 -5.58 -6.47
C THR A 222 -17.59 -4.36 -5.66
N ALA A 223 -17.04 -3.32 -6.29
CA ALA A 223 -16.55 -2.13 -5.60
C ALA A 223 -17.69 -1.39 -4.90
N LYS A 224 -17.42 -0.93 -3.67
CA LYS A 224 -18.34 -0.14 -2.86
C LYS A 224 -17.90 1.31 -2.88
N GLU A 225 -18.81 2.23 -3.19
CA GLU A 225 -18.51 3.66 -3.27
C GLU A 225 -18.13 4.24 -1.90
N ILE A 226 -17.19 5.19 -1.91
CA ILE A 226 -16.81 5.98 -0.74
C ILE A 226 -17.53 7.32 -0.85
N THR A 227 -18.54 7.53 -0.03
CA THR A 227 -19.46 8.68 -0.11
C THR A 227 -19.04 9.88 0.75
N SER A 228 -17.90 9.79 1.45
CA SER A 228 -17.41 10.86 2.34
C SER A 228 -16.35 11.71 1.63
N PRO A 229 -16.69 12.93 1.15
CA PRO A 229 -15.76 13.77 0.38
C PRO A 229 -14.51 14.19 1.17
N ASP A 230 -14.62 14.36 2.49
CA ASP A 230 -13.48 14.69 3.37
C ASP A 230 -12.46 13.53 3.50
N ARG A 231 -12.77 12.36 2.91
CA ARG A 231 -11.94 11.15 2.97
C ARG A 231 -11.27 10.81 1.64
N MET A 232 -11.33 11.70 0.65
CA MET A 232 -10.65 11.48 -0.63
C MET A 232 -9.14 11.36 -0.40
N MET A 233 -8.57 10.29 -0.92
CA MET A 233 -7.15 10.01 -0.80
C MET A 233 -6.36 10.85 -1.83
N PRO A 234 -5.22 11.44 -1.43
CA PRO A 234 -4.41 12.19 -2.36
C PRO A 234 -3.94 11.38 -3.58
N ASN A 235 -3.81 12.04 -4.73
CA ASN A 235 -3.52 11.38 -6.01
C ASN A 235 -2.15 10.66 -6.07
N ASN A 236 -1.21 11.05 -5.22
CA ASN A 236 0.11 10.41 -5.10
C ASN A 236 0.07 8.99 -4.51
N TYR A 237 -1.11 8.48 -4.14
CA TYR A 237 -1.33 7.09 -3.71
C TYR A 237 -2.00 6.21 -4.78
N PHE A 238 -2.51 6.79 -5.87
CA PHE A 238 -3.16 6.02 -6.94
C PHE A 238 -2.17 5.71 -8.05
N PHE A 239 -2.20 4.52 -8.64
CA PHE A 239 -1.22 4.00 -9.60
C PHE A 239 -1.92 3.63 -10.92
N LEU A 240 -1.17 3.65 -12.03
CA LEU A 240 -1.54 2.84 -13.19
C LEU A 240 -1.52 1.38 -12.74
N THR A 241 -2.59 0.63 -12.99
CA THR A 241 -2.72 -0.72 -12.45
C THR A 241 -2.92 -1.73 -13.57
N GLU A 242 -2.06 -2.73 -13.61
CA GLU A 242 -2.17 -3.89 -14.49
C GLU A 242 -2.78 -5.06 -13.72
N LEU A 243 -3.67 -5.81 -14.37
CA LEU A 243 -4.14 -7.13 -13.92
C LEU A 243 -3.72 -8.16 -14.94
N HIS A 244 -3.20 -9.29 -14.44
CA HIS A 244 -2.83 -10.41 -15.30
C HIS A 244 -3.21 -11.73 -14.62
N PHE A 245 -4.20 -12.41 -15.20
CA PHE A 245 -4.79 -13.66 -14.72
C PHE A 245 -4.85 -14.67 -15.86
N GLY A 246 -4.32 -15.88 -15.62
CA GLY A 246 -4.03 -16.87 -16.66
C GLY A 246 -5.26 -17.50 -17.33
N GLY A 247 -5.05 -18.19 -18.44
CA GLY A 247 -6.10 -18.88 -19.19
C GLY A 247 -7.26 -17.96 -19.56
N CYS A 248 -8.44 -18.31 -19.09
CA CYS A 248 -9.68 -17.62 -19.42
C CYS A 248 -9.95 -16.47 -18.43
N GLY A 249 -8.92 -16.00 -17.72
CA GLY A 249 -8.94 -14.86 -16.80
C GLY A 249 -8.97 -13.53 -17.54
N CYS A 250 -7.85 -12.81 -17.54
CA CYS A 250 -7.73 -11.55 -18.27
C CYS A 250 -6.29 -11.03 -18.34
N TYR A 251 -6.05 -10.15 -19.31
CA TYR A 251 -5.04 -9.10 -19.20
C TYR A 251 -5.74 -7.74 -19.39
N THR A 252 -5.52 -6.81 -18.45
CA THR A 252 -6.05 -5.46 -18.54
C THR A 252 -5.14 -4.47 -17.81
N SER A 253 -5.28 -3.18 -18.13
CA SER A 253 -4.56 -2.09 -17.47
C SER A 253 -5.49 -0.87 -17.30
N SER A 254 -5.28 -0.10 -16.24
CA SER A 254 -6.25 0.89 -15.78
C SER A 254 -6.47 2.07 -16.71
N ASP A 255 -5.55 2.32 -17.65
CA ASP A 255 -5.73 3.25 -18.75
C ASP A 255 -6.87 2.87 -19.70
N ARG A 256 -7.28 1.59 -19.74
CA ARG A 256 -8.33 1.06 -20.62
C ARG A 256 -9.69 0.88 -19.94
N TRP A 257 -9.77 1.11 -18.64
CA TRP A 257 -10.93 0.77 -17.81
C TRP A 257 -12.14 1.69 -18.03
N SER A 258 -12.94 1.45 -19.05
CA SER A 258 -14.02 2.38 -19.42
C SER A 258 -15.37 2.11 -18.73
N LYS A 259 -15.76 0.85 -18.50
CA LYS A 259 -17.13 0.48 -18.11
C LYS A 259 -17.70 1.17 -16.86
N PHE A 260 -16.85 1.42 -15.85
CA PHE A 260 -17.23 2.10 -14.62
C PHE A 260 -16.53 3.45 -14.44
N GLY A 261 -15.76 3.89 -15.43
CA GLY A 261 -14.99 5.14 -15.41
C GLY A 261 -13.75 5.15 -14.50
N PHE A 262 -13.39 4.03 -13.85
CA PHE A 262 -12.16 3.92 -13.07
C PHE A 262 -10.92 4.02 -13.96
N HIS A 263 -9.84 4.63 -13.47
CA HIS A 263 -8.61 4.78 -14.27
C HIS A 263 -7.30 4.56 -13.50
N ALA A 264 -7.39 4.45 -12.18
CA ALA A 264 -6.24 4.23 -11.31
C ALA A 264 -6.68 3.48 -10.06
N SER A 265 -5.72 2.83 -9.39
CA SER A 265 -5.99 2.15 -8.13
C SER A 265 -4.85 2.29 -7.13
N ALA A 266 -5.15 2.14 -5.86
CA ALA A 266 -4.21 2.27 -4.75
C ALA A 266 -4.30 1.04 -3.86
N ILE A 267 -3.18 0.65 -3.25
CA ILE A 267 -3.09 -0.55 -2.42
C ILE A 267 -2.87 -0.21 -0.95
N GLY A 268 -3.74 -0.74 -0.10
CA GLY A 268 -3.69 -0.67 1.35
C GLY A 268 -3.38 -2.03 1.97
N ILE A 269 -2.41 -2.05 2.87
CA ILE A 269 -1.96 -3.26 3.61
C ILE A 269 -1.99 -3.04 5.11
N ARG A 270 -1.97 -4.13 5.87
CA ARG A 270 -1.98 -4.13 7.34
C ARG A 270 -1.32 -5.38 7.89
#